data_AF-A0A7W2TDB4-F1
#
_entry.id   AF-A0A7W2TDB4-F1
#
_cell.length_a   1.000
_cell.length_b   1.000
_cell.length_c   1.000
_cell.angle_alpha   90.00
_cell.angle_beta   90.00
_cell.angle_gamma   90.00
#
_symmetry.space_group_name_H-M   'P 1'
#
loop_
_entity.id
_entity.type
_entity.pdbx_description
1 polymer ?
#
loop_
_entity_poly.entity_id
_entity_poly.type
_entity_poly.pdbx_seq_one_letter_code
_entity_poly.pdbx_strand_id
1 'polypeptide(L)'
;MKLPKFPWKMSSFLLVLFLLLEPEFIAIAVLLDGIGLEFFVLLLEVQAMAVCGYYFQTYLKPIVKPIYKLIQKLDPYFFIPTKSAIVQYPIVFVHAIPGFIMFSIGMLFVKFDSLSV
;
A
#
# COMPACT_ATOMS: atom_id res chain seq x y z
N MET A 1 9.91 -2.37 -17.10
CA MET A 1 8.70 -3.21 -17.24
C MET A 1 7.94 -2.76 -18.49
N LYS A 2 7.75 -3.65 -19.48
CA LYS A 2 6.89 -3.39 -20.63
C LYS A 2 5.47 -3.81 -20.24
N LEU A 3 4.60 -2.84 -19.93
CA LEU A 3 3.18 -3.12 -19.70
C LEU A 3 2.57 -3.69 -20.99
N PRO A 4 1.76 -4.76 -20.93
CA PRO A 4 1.04 -5.24 -22.10
C PRO A 4 0.16 -4.11 -22.63
N LYS A 5 0.07 -3.98 -23.97
CA LYS A 5 -0.78 -2.98 -24.62
C LYS A 5 -2.25 -3.33 -24.35
N PHE A 6 -2.76 -2.89 -23.19
CA PHE A 6 -4.17 -2.97 -22.86
C PHE A 6 -4.96 -2.20 -23.93
N PRO A 7 -6.09 -2.71 -24.43
CA PRO A 7 -6.87 -2.06 -25.49
C PRO A 7 -7.63 -0.85 -24.91
N TRP A 8 -6.89 0.20 -24.53
CA TRP A 8 -7.43 1.37 -23.85
C TRP A 8 -8.51 2.04 -24.71
N LYS A 9 -8.31 2.12 -26.03
CA LYS A 9 -9.28 2.69 -26.98
C LYS A 9 -10.64 2.00 -26.94
N MET A 10 -10.68 0.68 -26.80
CA MET A 10 -11.94 -0.09 -26.74
C MET A 10 -12.65 0.19 -25.41
N SER A 11 -11.89 0.27 -24.31
CA SER A 11 -12.42 0.59 -22.99
C SER A 11 -12.98 1.99 -22.91
N SER A 12 -12.32 2.98 -23.54
CA SER A 12 -12.77 4.37 -23.60
C SER A 12 -14.07 4.51 -24.38
N PHE A 13 -14.16 3.83 -25.52
CA PHE A 13 -15.37 3.85 -26.34
C PHE A 13 -16.57 3.23 -25.61
N LEU A 14 -16.37 2.09 -24.96
CA LEU A 14 -17.41 1.44 -24.14
C LEU A 14 -17.81 2.30 -22.93
N LEU A 15 -16.85 2.97 -22.30
CA LEU A 15 -17.11 3.89 -21.19
C LEU A 15 -18.00 5.05 -21.63
N VAL A 16 -17.66 5.72 -22.74
CA VAL A 16 -18.46 6.84 -23.26
C VAL A 16 -19.86 6.38 -23.66
N LEU A 17 -19.98 5.22 -24.32
CA LEU A 17 -21.26 4.65 -24.68
C LEU A 17 -22.13 4.32 -23.45
N PHE A 18 -21.52 3.77 -22.40
CA PHE A 18 -22.18 3.51 -21.11
C PHE A 18 -22.66 4.80 -20.44
N LEU A 19 -21.84 5.85 -20.43
CA LEU A 19 -22.19 7.13 -19.82
C LEU A 19 -23.30 7.88 -20.57
N LEU A 20 -23.51 7.58 -21.86
CA LEU A 20 -24.58 8.17 -22.68
C LEU A 20 -25.92 7.42 -22.59
N LEU A 21 -25.93 6.18 -22.08
CA LEU A 21 -27.14 5.37 -21.96
C LEU A 21 -28.09 5.87 -20.86
N GLU A 22 -27.53 6.46 -19.80
CA GLU A 22 -28.30 6.97 -18.66
C GLU A 22 -28.23 8.51 -18.61
N PRO A 23 -29.38 9.21 -18.46
CA PRO A 23 -29.42 10.67 -18.44
C PRO A 23 -28.63 11.29 -17.27
N GLU A 24 -28.48 10.54 -16.17
CA GLU A 24 -27.73 10.95 -14.98
C GLU A 24 -26.21 11.07 -15.24
N PHE A 25 -25.70 10.31 -16.20
CA PHE A 25 -24.27 10.27 -16.52
C PHE A 25 -23.88 11.17 -17.70
N ILE A 26 -24.85 11.80 -18.39
CA ILE A 26 -24.58 12.72 -19.50
C ILE A 26 -23.67 13.87 -19.07
N ALA A 27 -23.86 14.42 -17.87
CA ALA A 27 -22.99 15.47 -17.34
C ALA A 27 -21.52 15.00 -17.20
N ILE A 28 -21.33 13.73 -16.84
CA ILE A 28 -20.00 13.10 -16.76
C ILE A 28 -19.44 12.86 -18.15
N ALA A 29 -20.26 12.45 -19.13
CA ALA A 29 -19.84 12.30 -20.52
C ALA A 29 -19.38 13.63 -21.13
N VAL A 30 -20.12 14.72 -20.90
CA VAL A 30 -19.77 16.08 -21.34
C VAL A 30 -18.50 16.57 -20.65
N LEU A 31 -18.34 16.30 -19.34
CA LEU A 31 -17.11 16.59 -18.63
C LEU A 31 -15.94 15.84 -19.26
N LEU A 32 -16.10 14.53 -19.53
CA LEU A 32 -15.07 13.66 -20.10
C LEU A 32 -14.64 14.09 -21.50
N ASP A 33 -15.58 14.57 -22.32
CA ASP A 33 -15.30 15.19 -23.62
C ASP A 33 -14.54 16.52 -23.46
N GLY A 34 -14.91 17.34 -22.47
CA GLY A 34 -14.28 18.64 -22.22
C GLY A 34 -12.86 18.59 -21.63
N ILE A 35 -12.57 17.63 -20.74
CA ILE A 35 -11.24 17.52 -20.10
C ILE A 35 -10.38 16.38 -20.67
N GLY A 36 -10.97 15.46 -21.42
CA GLY A 36 -10.32 14.25 -21.91
C GLY A 36 -10.26 13.14 -20.86
N LEU A 37 -10.31 11.89 -21.34
CA LEU A 37 -10.31 10.70 -20.46
C LEU A 37 -9.05 10.60 -19.60
N GLU A 38 -7.90 10.99 -20.11
CA GLU A 38 -6.61 10.89 -19.42
C GLU A 38 -6.59 11.74 -18.14
N PHE A 39 -7.07 12.98 -18.23
CA PHE A 39 -7.19 13.86 -17.07
C PHE A 39 -8.29 13.41 -16.12
N PHE A 40 -9.41 12.90 -16.64
CA PHE A 40 -10.47 12.36 -15.80
C PHE A 40 -9.98 11.17 -14.95
N VAL A 41 -9.22 10.25 -15.54
CA VAL A 41 -8.61 9.12 -14.82
C VAL A 41 -7.61 9.60 -13.77
N LEU A 42 -6.80 10.62 -14.10
CA LEU A 42 -5.87 11.22 -13.14
C LEU A 42 -6.60 11.83 -11.94
N LEU A 43 -7.71 12.54 -12.18
CA LEU A 43 -8.54 13.10 -11.10
C LEU A 43 -9.15 12.00 -10.24
N LEU A 44 -9.63 10.91 -10.85
CA LEU A 44 -10.12 9.75 -10.10
C LEU A 44 -9.03 9.12 -9.25
N GLU A 45 -7.79 9.01 -9.75
CA GLU A 45 -6.66 8.50 -8.99
C GLU A 45 -6.37 9.37 -7.76
N VAL A 46 -6.31 10.69 -7.93
CA VAL A 46 -6.09 11.64 -6.81
C VAL A 46 -7.23 11.54 -5.78
N GLN A 47 -8.48 11.44 -6.23
CA GLN A 47 -9.62 11.28 -5.33
C GLN A 47 -9.58 9.94 -4.60
N ALA A 48 -9.24 8.86 -5.29
CA ALA A 48 -9.07 7.55 -4.66
C ALA A 48 -7.96 7.59 -3.60
N MET A 49 -6.81 8.21 -3.87
CA MET A 49 -5.74 8.39 -2.89
C MET A 49 -6.20 9.22 -1.68
N ALA A 50 -6.96 10.31 -1.91
CA ALA A 50 -7.48 11.15 -0.84
C ALA A 50 -8.48 10.39 0.06
N VAL A 51 -9.41 9.66 -0.54
CA VAL A 51 -10.42 8.85 0.17
C VAL A 51 -9.74 7.73 0.95
N CYS A 52 -8.87 6.95 0.30
CA CYS A 52 -8.10 5.90 0.98
C CYS A 52 -7.24 6.46 2.11
N GLY A 53 -6.58 7.61 1.88
CA GLY A 53 -5.80 8.32 2.89
C GLY A 53 -6.66 8.73 4.09
N TYR A 54 -7.85 9.28 3.85
CA TYR A 54 -8.81 9.62 4.90
C TYR A 54 -9.22 8.40 5.72
N TYR A 55 -9.69 7.33 5.07
CA TYR A 55 -10.11 6.12 5.78
C TYR A 55 -8.96 5.47 6.54
N PHE A 56 -7.75 5.48 5.98
CA PHE A 56 -6.56 5.00 6.66
C PHE A 56 -6.25 5.80 7.93
N GLN A 57 -6.26 7.13 7.85
CA GLN A 57 -5.96 7.99 9.02
C GLN A 57 -7.06 7.92 10.07
N THR A 58 -8.32 7.87 9.65
CA THR A 58 -9.48 7.93 10.55
C THR A 58 -9.81 6.59 11.21
N TYR A 59 -9.66 5.47 10.49
CA TYR A 59 -10.09 4.15 10.99
C TYR A 59 -8.92 3.19 11.21
N LEU A 60 -8.08 2.96 10.18
CA LEU A 60 -7.03 1.95 10.29
C LEU A 60 -5.92 2.35 11.27
N LYS A 61 -5.40 3.57 11.16
CA LYS A 61 -4.31 4.06 11.99
C LYS A 61 -4.64 4.04 13.49
N PRO A 62 -5.80 4.51 13.98
CA PRO A 62 -6.12 4.43 15.40
C PRO A 62 -6.32 3.00 15.91
N ILE A 63 -6.76 2.06 15.07
CA ILE A 63 -6.89 0.64 15.43
C ILE A 63 -5.52 -0.03 15.53
N VAL A 64 -4.62 0.26 14.59
CA VAL A 64 -3.29 -0.37 14.51
C VAL A 64 -2.31 0.24 15.52
N LYS A 65 -2.44 1.52 15.86
CA LYS A 65 -1.55 2.23 16.80
C LYS A 65 -1.43 1.58 18.20
N PRO A 66 -2.51 1.13 18.88
CA PRO A 66 -2.39 0.43 20.16
C PRO A 66 -1.70 -0.93 20.00
N ILE A 67 -1.98 -1.67 18.93
CA ILE A 67 -1.31 -2.94 18.62
C ILE A 67 0.19 -2.70 18.44
N TYR A 68 0.57 -1.69 17.66
CA TYR A 68 1.96 -1.29 17.47
C TYR A 68 2.65 -0.97 18.81
N LYS A 69 2.01 -0.18 19.68
CA LYS A 69 2.54 0.15 21.01
C LYS A 69 2.67 -1.06 21.92
N LEU A 70 1.73 -2.00 21.85
CA LEU A 70 1.78 -3.23 22.63
C LEU A 70 2.98 -4.08 22.20
N ILE A 71 3.16 -4.26 20.89
CA ILE A 71 4.30 -5.01 20.33
C ILE A 71 5.62 -4.33 20.72
N GLN A 72 5.70 -3.01 20.58
CA GLN A 72 6.90 -2.24 20.94
C GLN A 72 7.23 -2.32 22.45
N LYS A 73 6.23 -2.53 23.31
CA LYS A 73 6.45 -2.77 24.74
C LYS A 73 7.01 -4.18 25.01
N LEU A 74 6.64 -5.16 24.20
CA LEU A 74 7.10 -6.55 24.34
C LEU A 74 8.46 -6.78 23.69
N ASP A 75 8.72 -6.14 22.54
CA ASP A 75 9.96 -6.20 21.80
C ASP A 75 10.59 -4.80 21.68
N PRO A 76 11.64 -4.48 22.47
CA PRO A 76 12.35 -3.21 22.40
C PRO A 76 13.02 -2.95 21.05
N TYR A 77 13.30 -4.01 20.28
CA TYR A 77 13.97 -3.91 18.98
C TYR A 77 13.01 -3.75 17.80
N PHE A 78 11.70 -3.84 18.05
CA PHE A 78 10.68 -3.69 17.01
C PHE A 78 10.43 -2.22 16.67
N PHE A 79 10.62 -1.87 15.41
CA PHE A 79 10.17 -0.60 14.84
C PHE A 79 9.97 -0.73 13.32
N ILE A 80 9.12 0.13 12.76
CA ILE A 80 8.90 0.17 11.31
C ILE A 80 9.86 1.22 10.71
N PRO A 81 10.92 0.82 9.98
CA PRO A 81 11.88 1.76 9.41
C PRO A 81 11.27 2.58 8.26
N THR A 82 11.74 3.83 8.14
CA THR A 82 11.37 4.69 7.02
C THR A 82 12.02 4.22 5.72
N LYS A 83 11.41 4.56 4.58
CA LYS A 83 11.98 4.25 3.26
C LYS A 83 13.43 4.75 3.12
N SER A 84 13.74 5.93 3.65
CA SER A 84 15.11 6.47 3.62
C SER A 84 16.09 5.63 4.42
N ALA A 85 15.70 5.12 5.60
CA ALA A 85 16.54 4.26 6.41
C ALA A 85 16.81 2.91 5.72
N ILE A 86 15.80 2.32 5.07
CA ILE A 86 15.95 1.04 4.35
C ILE A 86 16.92 1.18 3.15
N VAL A 87 16.86 2.30 2.42
CA VAL A 87 17.76 2.54 1.29
C VAL A 87 19.21 2.68 1.74
N GLN A 88 19.45 3.33 2.88
CA GLN A 88 20.81 3.48 3.42
C GLN A 88 21.31 2.19 4.07
N TYR A 89 20.43 1.49 4.81
CA TYR A 89 20.77 0.29 5.56
C TYR A 89 19.65 -0.76 5.40
N PRO A 90 19.71 -1.60 4.34
CA PRO A 90 18.66 -2.58 4.05
C PRO A 90 18.43 -3.57 5.18
N ILE A 91 19.47 -3.89 5.94
CA ILE A 91 19.38 -4.83 7.07
C ILE A 91 18.45 -4.33 8.18
N VAL A 92 18.20 -3.02 8.27
CA VAL A 92 17.29 -2.45 9.27
C VAL A 92 15.85 -2.93 9.06
N PHE A 93 15.52 -3.43 7.87
CA PHE A 93 14.20 -4.01 7.58
C PHE A 93 13.83 -5.18 8.50
N VAL A 94 14.81 -5.91 9.05
CA VAL A 94 14.54 -7.03 9.96
C VAL A 94 13.88 -6.58 11.28
N HIS A 95 14.04 -5.31 11.67
CA HIS A 95 13.37 -4.73 12.85
C HIS A 95 11.86 -4.54 12.67
N ALA A 96 11.37 -4.61 11.43
CA ALA A 96 9.93 -4.57 11.14
C ALA A 96 9.22 -5.89 11.49
N ILE A 97 9.97 -6.97 11.79
CA ILE A 97 9.42 -8.27 12.18
C ILE A 97 9.47 -8.37 13.71
N PRO A 98 8.31 -8.39 14.40
CA PRO A 98 8.27 -8.53 15.85
C PRO A 98 8.99 -9.80 16.33
N GLY A 99 9.86 -9.66 17.34
CA GLY A 99 10.56 -10.74 18.00
C GLY A 99 11.78 -11.28 17.24
N PHE A 100 12.06 -10.82 16.01
CA PHE A 100 13.11 -11.38 15.18
C PHE A 100 14.51 -11.21 15.77
N ILE A 101 14.81 -10.02 16.32
CA ILE A 101 16.11 -9.74 16.95
C ILE A 101 16.27 -10.54 18.25
N MET A 102 15.24 -10.55 19.10
CA MET A 102 15.26 -11.32 20.35
C MET A 102 15.43 -12.81 20.09
N PHE A 103 14.75 -13.36 19.08
CA PHE A 103 14.93 -14.73 18.64
C PHE A 103 16.36 -14.99 18.15
N SER A 104 16.90 -14.11 17.31
CA SER A 104 18.27 -14.23 16.77
C SER A 104 19.32 -14.21 17.88
N ILE A 105 19.15 -13.34 18.89
CA ILE A 105 20.04 -13.29 20.06
C ILE A 105 19.89 -14.56 20.89
N GLY A 106 18.67 -15.02 21.15
CA GLY A 106 18.42 -16.27 21.91
C GLY A 106 19.09 -17.48 21.26
N MET A 107 19.05 -17.58 19.94
CA MET A 107 19.70 -18.65 19.17
C MET A 107 21.23 -18.67 19.31
N LEU A 108 21.88 -17.55 19.64
CA LEU A 108 23.32 -17.51 19.91
C LEU A 108 23.69 -18.19 21.23
N PHE A 109 22.76 -18.24 22.19
CA PHE A 109 22.98 -18.88 23.50
C PHE A 109 22.55 -20.36 23.52
N VAL A 110 21.86 -20.82 22.47
CA VAL A 110 21.53 -22.24 22.31
C VAL A 110 22.78 -22.96 21.80
N LYS A 111 23.37 -23.81 22.66
CA LYS A 111 24.32 -24.82 22.18
C LYS A 111 23.53 -25.83 21.35
N PHE A 112 23.76 -25.82 20.04
CA PHE A 112 23.48 -26.98 19.22
C PHE A 112 24.54 -28.01 19.57
N ASP A 113 24.24 -28.88 20.55
CA ASP A 113 24.95 -30.14 20.65
C ASP A 113 24.75 -30.82 19.30
N SER A 114 25.85 -30.93 18.56
CA SER A 114 25.88 -31.59 17.27
C SER A 114 25.17 -32.93 17.42
N LEU A 115 24.05 -33.10 16.71
CA LEU A 115 23.57 -34.43 16.36
C LEU A 115 24.66 -35.01 15.45
N SER A 116 25.64 -35.64 16.10
CA SER A 116 26.56 -36.58 15.48
C SER A 116 25.72 -37.71 14.95
N VAL A 117 25.47 -37.70 13.63
CA VAL A 117 25.09 -38.89 12.87
C VAL A 117 26.34 -39.69 12.59
#